data_AF-D9UN59-F1
#
_entry.id   AF-D9UN59-F1
#
_cell.length_a   1.000
_cell.length_b   1.000
_cell.length_c   1.000
_cell.angle_alpha   90.00
_cell.angle_beta   90.00
_cell.angle_gamma   90.00
#
_symmetry.space_group_name_H-M   'P 1'
#
loop_
_entity.id
_entity.type
_entity.pdbx_description
1 polymer ?
#
loop_
_entity_poly.entity_id
_entity_poly.type
_entity_poly.pdbx_seq_one_letter_code
_entity_poly.pdbx_strand_id
1 'polypeptide(L)'
;MTAARPRLEVPVGAVTLVLGFGAPVRVSGPGQETTTLVSLIGGLTTLPAVGEHLGAGAGIEVLVTPWAAFRLLGVPQHALAGRCTDPGALPGGERWLRLADALEGLPHWRARFALLDRALTAWLDAGPAWSSRVEYAWRL
;
A
#
# COMPACT_ATOMS: atom_id res chain seq x y z
N MET A 1 -9.17 25.80 -8.06
CA MET A 1 -8.71 24.80 -7.08
C MET A 1 -9.83 23.79 -6.89
N THR A 2 -9.63 22.54 -7.28
CA THR A 2 -10.60 21.47 -7.02
C THR A 2 -10.67 21.26 -5.51
N ALA A 3 -11.84 21.43 -4.91
CA ALA A 3 -12.00 21.19 -3.48
C ALA A 3 -11.60 19.75 -3.17
N ALA A 4 -10.82 19.57 -2.10
CA ALA A 4 -10.44 18.25 -1.63
C ALA A 4 -11.72 17.46 -1.31
N ARG A 5 -11.81 16.24 -1.86
CA ARG A 5 -12.99 15.38 -1.70
C ARG A 5 -12.64 14.27 -0.71
N PRO A 6 -13.17 14.32 0.53
CA PRO A 6 -13.00 13.22 1.46
C PRO A 6 -13.77 12.00 0.95
N ARG A 7 -13.14 10.84 1.00
CA ARG A 7 -13.72 9.56 0.65
C ARG A 7 -13.63 8.62 1.85
N LEU A 8 -14.76 8.01 2.20
CA LEU A 8 -14.80 6.97 3.21
C LEU A 8 -14.28 5.68 2.59
N GLU A 9 -13.23 5.12 3.16
CA GLU A 9 -12.72 3.79 2.83
C GLU A 9 -13.24 2.80 3.86
N VAL A 10 -13.98 1.80 3.37
CA VAL A 10 -14.49 0.72 4.21
C VAL A 10 -13.39 -0.31 4.49
N PRO A 11 -13.40 -0.95 5.67
CA PRO A 11 -12.46 -2.02 5.98
C PRO A 11 -12.51 -3.13 4.93
N VAL A 12 -11.34 -3.57 4.47
CA VAL A 12 -11.18 -4.73 3.59
C VAL A 12 -10.26 -5.76 4.25
N GLY A 13 -10.48 -7.04 3.96
CA GLY A 13 -9.65 -8.16 4.42
C GLY A 13 -8.30 -8.27 3.70
N ALA A 14 -7.68 -7.13 3.38
CA ALA A 14 -6.44 -7.03 2.62
C ALA A 14 -5.55 -5.91 3.18
N VAL A 15 -4.25 -6.01 2.90
CA VAL A 15 -3.31 -4.92 3.08
C VAL A 15 -3.34 -4.08 1.82
N THR A 16 -3.55 -2.79 1.95
CA THR A 16 -3.58 -1.85 0.83
C THR A 16 -2.20 -1.23 0.66
N LEU A 17 -1.58 -1.42 -0.50
CA LEU A 17 -0.38 -0.71 -0.90
C LEU A 17 -0.73 0.30 -1.98
N VAL A 18 -0.50 1.59 -1.71
CA VAL A 18 -0.64 2.66 -2.71
C VAL A 18 0.74 3.15 -3.10
N LEU A 19 1.02 3.09 -4.41
CA LEU A 19 2.18 3.69 -5.06
C LEU A 19 1.69 4.92 -5.84
N GLY A 20 1.73 6.08 -5.19
CA GLY A 20 1.21 7.33 -5.73
C GLY A 20 2.26 8.18 -6.44
N PHE A 21 1.78 9.08 -7.29
CA PHE A 21 2.51 10.04 -8.11
C PHE A 21 1.82 11.42 -7.98
N GLY A 22 2.58 12.48 -7.77
CA GLY A 22 2.05 13.84 -7.63
C GLY A 22 1.50 14.14 -6.23
N ALA A 23 0.28 14.68 -6.15
CA ALA A 23 -0.27 15.20 -4.90
C ALA A 23 -0.52 14.09 -3.85
N PRO A 24 -0.26 14.38 -2.55
CA PRO A 24 -0.45 13.41 -1.49
C PRO A 24 -1.92 13.19 -1.13
N VAL A 25 -2.16 12.09 -0.44
CA VAL A 25 -3.42 11.74 0.21
C VAL A 25 -3.28 11.93 1.71
N ARG A 26 -4.19 12.67 2.32
CA ARG A 26 -4.36 12.71 3.77
C ARG A 26 -5.27 11.56 4.19
N VAL A 27 -4.84 10.77 5.17
CA VAL A 27 -5.62 9.67 5.73
C VAL A 27 -5.85 9.92 7.20
N SER A 28 -7.11 9.80 7.64
CA SER A 28 -7.52 9.90 9.04
C SER A 28 -8.52 8.80 9.38
N GLY A 29 -8.63 8.43 10.65
CA GLY A 29 -9.55 7.38 11.08
C GLY A 29 -9.59 7.25 12.60
N PRO A 30 -10.61 6.56 13.15
CA PRO A 30 -10.72 6.34 14.58
C PRO A 30 -9.51 5.58 15.14
N GLY A 31 -8.85 6.14 16.17
CA GLY A 31 -7.70 5.50 16.82
C GLY A 31 -6.41 5.49 15.98
N GLN A 32 -6.36 6.26 14.89
CA GLN A 32 -5.20 6.39 14.02
C GLN A 32 -4.68 7.83 14.01
N GLU A 33 -3.37 8.01 13.94
CA GLU A 33 -2.78 9.32 13.69
C GLU A 33 -3.09 9.75 12.25
N THR A 34 -3.43 11.03 12.07
CA THR A 34 -3.65 11.56 10.72
C THR A 34 -2.31 11.66 10.01
N THR A 35 -2.19 11.00 8.86
CA THR A 35 -0.98 11.02 8.05
C THR A 35 -1.25 11.63 6.69
N THR A 36 -0.22 12.18 6.04
CA THR A 36 -0.31 12.72 4.68
C THR A 36 0.86 12.18 3.88
N LEU A 37 0.56 11.33 2.90
CA LEU A 37 1.55 10.54 2.19
C LEU A 37 1.23 10.48 0.69
N VAL A 38 2.25 10.42 -0.14
CA VAL A 38 2.08 10.16 -1.59
C VAL A 38 1.90 8.66 -1.84
N SER A 39 2.72 7.84 -1.19
CA SER A 39 2.61 6.38 -1.19
C SER A 39 2.39 5.90 0.24
N LEU A 40 1.55 4.88 0.44
CA LEU A 40 1.17 4.42 1.77
C LEU A 40 0.93 2.91 1.81
N ILE A 41 1.05 2.35 3.01
CA ILE A 41 0.61 1.01 3.35
C ILE A 41 -0.51 1.13 4.38
N GLY A 42 -1.72 0.78 3.99
CA GLY A 42 -2.84 0.54 4.90
C GLY A 42 -2.78 -0.90 5.38
N GLY A 43 -2.41 -1.12 6.63
CA GLY A 43 -2.48 -2.45 7.22
C GLY A 43 -3.92 -2.90 7.46
N LEU A 44 -4.09 -4.19 7.79
CA LEU A 44 -5.40 -4.76 8.11
C LEU A 44 -6.11 -3.95 9.19
N THR A 45 -7.37 -3.60 8.94
CA THR A 45 -8.20 -2.83 9.87
C THR A 45 -9.62 -3.38 9.90
N THR A 46 -10.30 -3.19 11.02
CA THR A 46 -11.75 -3.40 11.16
C THR A 46 -12.52 -2.08 11.30
N LEU A 47 -11.81 -0.95 11.22
CA LEU A 47 -12.34 0.40 11.36
C LEU A 47 -12.19 1.15 10.04
N PRO A 48 -13.18 1.99 9.67
CA PRO A 48 -13.12 2.78 8.45
C PRO A 48 -12.03 3.86 8.55
N ALA A 49 -11.57 4.32 7.39
CA ALA A 49 -10.69 5.48 7.26
C ALA A 49 -11.30 6.50 6.29
N VAL A 50 -10.83 7.74 6.36
CA VAL A 50 -11.16 8.80 5.41
C VAL A 50 -9.89 9.17 4.65
N GLY A 51 -9.91 8.98 3.34
CA GLY A 51 -8.87 9.43 2.41
C GLY A 51 -9.28 10.74 1.74
N GLU A 52 -8.42 11.75 1.79
CA GLU A 52 -8.63 13.06 1.18
C GLU A 52 -7.46 13.38 0.24
N HIS A 53 -7.74 13.48 -1.07
CA HIS A 53 -6.73 13.88 -2.05
C HIS A 53 -6.49 15.39 -1.98
N LEU A 54 -5.25 15.80 -1.73
CA LEU A 54 -4.88 17.21 -1.55
C LEU A 54 -4.50 17.91 -2.86
N GLY A 55 -4.76 17.26 -4.01
CA GLY A 55 -4.49 17.81 -5.34
C GLY A 55 -4.65 16.75 -6.43
N ALA A 56 -4.15 17.06 -7.62
CA ALA A 56 -4.09 16.10 -8.72
C ALA A 56 -2.96 15.11 -8.47
N GLY A 57 -3.31 13.84 -8.33
CA GLY A 57 -2.39 12.72 -8.23
C GLY A 57 -2.91 11.54 -9.03
N ALA A 58 -2.01 10.62 -9.35
CA ALA A 58 -2.35 9.32 -9.91
C ALA A 58 -1.56 8.26 -9.14
N GLY A 59 -1.94 6.99 -9.23
CA GLY A 59 -1.21 5.95 -8.53
C GLY A 59 -1.71 4.57 -8.89
N ILE A 60 -1.03 3.57 -8.35
CA ILE A 60 -1.52 2.19 -8.34
C ILE A 60 -1.86 1.84 -6.91
N GLU A 61 -3.08 1.35 -6.72
CA GLU A 61 -3.48 0.68 -5.49
C GLU A 61 -3.43 -0.83 -5.72
N VAL A 62 -2.73 -1.54 -4.85
CA VAL A 62 -2.61 -2.99 -4.86
C VAL A 62 -3.18 -3.53 -3.56
N LEU A 63 -4.23 -4.34 -3.68
CA LEU A 63 -4.77 -5.09 -2.55
C LEU A 63 -4.03 -6.41 -2.44
N VAL A 64 -3.38 -6.61 -1.30
CA VAL A 64 -2.47 -7.72 -1.07
C VAL A 64 -3.00 -8.55 0.08
N THR A 65 -3.00 -9.87 -0.07
CA THR A 65 -3.32 -10.77 1.03
C THR A 65 -2.28 -10.66 2.15
N PRO A 66 -2.62 -10.90 3.42
CA PRO A 66 -1.69 -10.66 4.52
C PRO A 66 -0.37 -11.44 4.42
N TRP A 67 -0.40 -12.68 3.94
CA TRP A 67 0.82 -13.48 3.78
C TRP A 67 1.70 -13.00 2.61
N ALA A 68 1.09 -12.55 1.52
CA ALA A 68 1.84 -11.95 0.41
C ALA A 68 2.43 -10.59 0.84
N ALA A 69 1.70 -9.80 1.63
CA ALA A 69 2.19 -8.56 2.22
C ALA A 69 3.37 -8.82 3.17
N PHE A 70 3.33 -9.90 3.96
CA PHE A 70 4.47 -10.32 4.79
C PHE A 70 5.73 -10.58 3.95
N ARG A 71 5.61 -11.27 2.82
CA ARG A 71 6.73 -11.50 1.90
C ARG A 71 7.25 -10.22 1.29
N LEU A 72 6.33 -9.40 0.78
CA LEU A 72 6.67 -8.18 0.07
C LEU A 72 7.29 -7.13 0.99
N LEU A 73 6.79 -6.98 2.21
CA LEU A 73 7.20 -5.93 3.14
C LEU A 73 8.30 -6.40 4.11
N GLY A 74 8.43 -7.71 4.33
CA GLY A 74 9.42 -8.27 5.25
C GLY A 74 9.15 -7.96 6.72
N VAL A 75 7.95 -7.45 7.05
CA VAL A 75 7.57 -7.06 8.42
C VAL A 75 6.34 -7.86 8.88
N PRO A 76 6.27 -8.24 10.18
CA PRO A 76 5.08 -8.88 10.73
C PRO A 76 3.83 -8.01 10.54
N GLN A 77 2.77 -8.57 9.95
CA GLN A 77 1.60 -7.77 9.57
C GLN A 77 0.81 -7.19 10.76
N HIS A 78 0.93 -7.79 11.94
CA HIS A 78 0.33 -7.22 13.16
C HIS A 78 0.95 -5.86 13.55
N ALA A 79 2.19 -5.57 13.13
CA ALA A 79 2.84 -4.28 13.39
C ALA A 79 2.30 -3.15 12.50
N LEU A 80 1.64 -3.51 11.40
CA LEU A 80 0.97 -2.60 10.46
C LEU A 80 -0.54 -2.52 10.68
N ALA A 81 -1.12 -3.47 11.42
CA ALA A 81 -2.55 -3.56 11.65
C ALA A 81 -3.09 -2.26 12.27
N GLY A 82 -4.19 -1.76 11.72
CA GLY A 82 -4.82 -0.51 12.16
C GLY A 82 -3.93 0.72 11.95
N ARG A 83 -2.94 0.69 11.04
CA ARG A 83 -2.07 1.83 10.77
C ARG A 83 -1.99 2.14 9.28
N CYS A 84 -1.86 3.43 8.98
CA CYS A 84 -1.42 3.93 7.68
C CYS A 84 0.06 4.29 7.79
N THR A 85 0.91 3.60 7.03
CA THR A 85 2.38 3.64 7.20
C THR A 85 3.06 4.11 5.93
N ASP A 86 4.08 4.96 6.06
CA ASP A 86 4.97 5.32 4.96
C ASP A 86 5.81 4.07 4.55
N PRO A 87 5.75 3.61 3.28
CA PRO A 87 6.58 2.50 2.81
C PRO A 87 8.08 2.74 3.02
N GLY A 88 8.53 3.99 2.92
CA GLY A 88 9.93 4.38 3.10
C GLY A 88 10.43 4.27 4.55
N ALA A 89 9.52 4.26 5.52
CA ALA A 89 9.86 4.11 6.94
C ALA A 89 10.06 2.65 7.38
N LEU A 90 9.75 1.68 6.50
CA LEU A 90 9.99 0.27 6.77
C LEU A 90 11.45 -0.13 6.50
N PRO A 91 11.95 -1.21 7.12
CA PRO A 91 13.25 -1.79 6.75
C PRO A 91 13.28 -2.17 5.26
N GLY A 92 14.25 -1.63 4.50
CA GLY A 92 14.32 -1.80 3.04
C GLY A 92 13.26 -1.01 2.27
N GLY A 93 12.62 -0.03 2.93
CA GLY A 93 11.53 0.79 2.40
C GLY A 93 11.90 1.61 1.17
N GLU A 94 13.18 1.91 0.99
CA GLU A 94 13.69 2.70 -0.13
C GLU A 94 13.40 2.05 -1.49
N ARG A 95 13.18 0.72 -1.54
CA ARG A 95 12.81 0.03 -2.79
C ARG A 95 11.40 0.41 -3.27
N TRP A 96 10.50 0.71 -2.33
CA TRP A 96 9.13 1.12 -2.64
C TRP A 96 9.10 2.53 -3.21
N LEU A 97 9.90 3.43 -2.64
CA LEU A 97 10.06 4.79 -3.16
C LEU A 97 10.67 4.77 -4.57
N ARG A 98 11.74 4.01 -4.78
CA ARG A 98 12.35 3.82 -6.10
C ARG A 98 11.38 3.21 -7.12
N LEU A 99 10.53 2.29 -6.71
CA LEU A 99 9.50 1.73 -7.58
C LEU A 99 8.45 2.78 -7.95
N ALA A 100 7.98 3.58 -6.99
CA ALA A 100 7.03 4.66 -7.26
C ALA A 100 7.62 5.68 -8.26
N ASP A 101 8.85 6.14 -8.04
CA ASP A 101 9.54 7.06 -8.96
C ASP A 101 9.67 6.47 -10.38
N ALA A 102 10.07 5.19 -10.47
CA ALA A 102 10.20 4.50 -11.75
C ALA A 102 8.86 4.33 -12.46
N LEU A 103 7.76 4.09 -11.73
CA LEU A 103 6.42 4.01 -12.29
C LEU A 103 5.94 5.38 -12.79
N GLU A 104 6.22 6.46 -12.06
CA GLU A 104 5.88 7.83 -12.46
C GLU A 104 6.53 8.19 -13.80
N GLY A 105 7.82 7.87 -13.95
CA GLY A 105 8.61 8.14 -15.16
C GLY A 105 8.17 7.38 -16.41
N LEU A 106 7.27 6.40 -16.31
CA LEU A 106 6.79 5.63 -17.46
C LEU A 106 5.61 6.32 -18.15
N PRO A 107 5.61 6.38 -19.50
CA PRO A 107 4.69 7.23 -20.26
C PRO A 107 3.26 6.68 -20.38
N HIS A 108 3.02 5.41 -20.10
CA HIS A 108 1.70 4.80 -20.25
C HIS A 108 1.42 3.69 -19.24
N TRP A 109 0.13 3.49 -18.94
CA TRP A 109 -0.32 2.55 -17.90
C TRP A 109 0.16 1.12 -18.11
N ARG A 110 0.15 0.64 -19.36
CA ARG A 110 0.63 -0.72 -19.68
C ARG A 110 2.08 -0.96 -19.26
N ALA A 111 2.98 0.04 -19.38
CA ALA A 111 4.36 -0.11 -18.96
C ALA A 111 4.49 -0.10 -17.45
N ARG A 112 3.69 0.73 -16.77
CA ARG A 112 3.64 0.80 -15.31
C ARG A 112 3.19 -0.54 -14.71
N PHE A 113 2.11 -1.12 -15.22
CA PHE A 113 1.67 -2.45 -14.77
C PHE A 113 2.71 -3.53 -15.07
N ALA A 114 3.35 -3.52 -16.25
CA ALA A 114 4.42 -4.48 -16.57
C ALA A 114 5.67 -4.33 -15.67
N LEU A 115 6.00 -3.10 -15.24
CA LEU A 115 7.07 -2.87 -14.27
C LEU A 115 6.66 -3.38 -12.88
N LEU A 116 5.43 -3.05 -12.45
CA LEU A 116 4.89 -3.48 -11.17
C LEU A 116 4.86 -5.01 -11.06
N ASP A 117 4.32 -5.70 -12.07
CA ASP A 117 4.25 -7.16 -12.10
C ASP A 117 5.63 -7.79 -11.94
N ARG A 118 6.61 -7.34 -12.74
CA ARG A 118 7.99 -7.83 -12.65
C ARG A 118 8.59 -7.60 -11.27
N ALA A 119 8.41 -6.42 -10.69
CA ALA A 119 8.95 -6.08 -9.38
C ALA A 119 8.31 -6.92 -8.27
N LEU A 120 6.98 -6.98 -8.23
CA LEU A 120 6.25 -7.73 -7.20
C LEU A 120 6.50 -9.24 -7.32
N THR A 121 6.54 -9.81 -8.53
CA THR A 121 6.89 -11.24 -8.71
C THR A 121 8.29 -11.53 -8.17
N ALA A 122 9.29 -10.73 -8.56
CA ALA A 122 10.67 -10.94 -8.09
C ALA A 122 10.78 -10.82 -6.56
N TRP A 123 10.06 -9.88 -5.93
CA TRP A 123 10.08 -9.71 -4.48
C TRP A 123 9.29 -10.77 -3.75
N LEU A 124 8.20 -11.26 -4.34
CA LEU A 124 7.51 -12.43 -3.81
C LEU A 124 8.43 -13.64 -3.83
N ASP A 125 9.16 -13.89 -4.92
CA ASP A 125 10.07 -15.03 -5.04
C ASP A 125 11.25 -14.97 -4.05
N ALA A 126 11.77 -13.77 -3.78
CA ALA A 126 12.90 -13.55 -2.87
C ALA A 126 12.51 -13.36 -1.39
N GLY A 127 11.22 -13.15 -1.09
CA GLY A 127 10.74 -12.78 0.24
C GLY A 127 10.77 -13.91 1.27
N PRO A 128 10.62 -13.60 2.57
CA PRO A 128 10.61 -14.57 3.66
C PRO A 128 9.44 -15.56 3.56
N ALA A 129 9.69 -16.86 3.70
CA ALA A 129 8.63 -17.87 3.65
C ALA A 129 7.50 -17.60 4.67
N TRP A 130 6.25 -17.92 4.30
CA TRP A 130 5.09 -17.87 5.20
C TRP A 130 4.57 -19.28 5.50
N SER A 131 3.78 -19.40 6.57
CA SER A 131 3.12 -20.66 6.94
C SER A 131 1.86 -20.90 6.12
N SER A 132 1.76 -22.05 5.44
CA SER A 132 0.57 -22.47 4.69
C SER A 132 -0.72 -22.50 5.53
N ARG A 133 -0.60 -22.61 6.86
CA ARG A 133 -1.74 -22.51 7.79
C ARG A 133 -2.38 -21.11 7.78
N VAL A 134 -1.59 -20.05 7.59
CA VAL A 134 -2.10 -18.66 7.51
C VAL A 134 -2.89 -18.46 6.22
N GLU A 135 -2.40 -19.03 5.12
CA GLU A 135 -3.11 -19.00 3.84
C GLU A 135 -4.43 -19.77 3.92
N TYR A 136 -4.44 -20.96 4.54
CA TYR A 136 -5.67 -21.72 4.75
C TYR A 136 -6.68 -20.95 5.61
N ALA A 137 -6.24 -20.34 6.71
CA ALA A 137 -7.11 -19.59 7.61
C ALA A 137 -7.83 -18.41 6.93
N TRP A 138 -7.27 -17.88 5.84
CA TRP A 138 -7.83 -16.74 5.10
C TRP A 138 -8.71 -17.14 3.90
N ARG A 139 -8.82 -18.45 3.64
CA ARG A 139 -9.77 -19.00 2.65
C ARG A 139 -11.09 -19.46 3.30
N LEU A 140 -11.13 -19.48 4.63
CA LEU A 140 -12.32 -19.78 5.43
C LEU A 140 -13.18 -18.53 5.59
#